data_AF-A0A106QD18-F1
#
_entry.id   AF-A0A106QD18-F1
#
_cell.length_a   1.000
_cell.length_b   1.000
_cell.length_c   1.000
_cell.angle_alpha   90.00
_cell.angle_beta   90.00
_cell.angle_gamma   90.00
#
_symmetry.space_group_name_H-M   'P 1'
#
loop_
_entity.id
_entity.type
_entity.pdbx_description
1 polymer ?
#
loop_
_entity_poly.entity_id
_entity_poly.type
_entity_poly.pdbx_seq_one_letter_code
_entity_poly.pdbx_strand_id
1 'polypeptide(L)' 'MSNEHNIIWVNKSERKAGWPDFREQVFTGAFNEALDYVVTLAKEARFILGQILSSDGKVLATVAPQGNIRLSSE' A
#
# COMPACT_ATOMS: atom_id res chain seq x y z
N MET A 1 -13.57 10.69 11.17
CA MET A 1 -12.82 9.68 10.38
C MET A 1 -11.38 9.75 10.85
N SER A 2 -10.70 8.62 11.03
CA SER A 2 -9.27 8.62 11.35
C SER A 2 -8.53 9.37 10.23
N ASN A 3 -7.68 10.33 10.58
CA ASN A 3 -6.78 10.99 9.63
C ASN A 3 -5.44 10.25 9.55
N GLU A 4 -5.38 9.02 10.07
CA GLU A 4 -4.17 8.21 10.09
C GLU A 4 -4.47 6.83 9.51
N HIS A 5 -3.60 6.41 8.60
CA HIS A 5 -3.64 5.14 7.90
C HIS A 5 -2.26 4.49 7.93
N ASN A 6 -2.19 3.18 8.10
CA ASN A 6 -0.94 2.45 7.87
C ASN A 6 -0.91 1.97 6.43
N ILE A 7 0.16 2.32 5.73
CA ILE A 7 0.38 1.92 4.34
C ILE A 7 1.50 0.90 4.35
N ILE A 8 1.22 -0.30 3.88
CA ILE A 8 2.22 -1.35 3.68
C ILE A 8 2.35 -1.66 2.20
N TRP A 9 3.56 -1.94 1.74
CA TRP A 9 3.78 -2.39 0.38
C TRP A 9 5.00 -3.28 0.25
N VAL A 10 5.01 -4.04 -0.83
CA VAL A 10 6.04 -5.03 -1.11
C VAL A 10 6.61 -4.77 -2.49
N ASN A 11 7.93 -4.68 -2.56
CA ASN A 11 8.70 -4.55 -3.79
C ASN A 11 9.47 -5.86 -4.08
N LYS A 12 9.65 -6.22 -5.35
CA LYS A 12 10.56 -7.33 -5.71
C LYS A 12 11.98 -6.95 -5.30
N SER A 13 12.65 -7.85 -4.60
CA SER A 13 14.05 -7.69 -4.19
C SER A 13 14.91 -7.23 -5.35
N GLU A 14 15.85 -6.30 -5.12
CA GLU A 14 16.80 -5.86 -6.13
C GLU A 14 17.66 -6.99 -6.69
N ARG A 15 17.91 -8.03 -5.88
CA ARG A 15 18.72 -9.19 -6.21
C ARG A 15 17.85 -10.33 -6.76
N LYS A 16 18.36 -11.05 -7.77
CA LYS A 16 17.64 -12.13 -8.49
C LYS A 16 17.15 -13.30 -7.60
N ALA A 17 17.72 -13.48 -6.41
CA ALA A 17 17.35 -14.49 -5.43
C ALA A 17 17.08 -13.92 -4.02
N GLY A 18 16.78 -12.62 -3.91
CA GLY A 18 16.54 -11.98 -2.61
C GLY A 18 15.07 -12.04 -2.17
N TRP A 19 14.86 -11.95 -0.86
CA TRP A 19 13.53 -11.79 -0.27
C TRP A 19 12.88 -10.46 -0.72
N PRO A 20 11.55 -10.43 -0.92
CA PRO A 20 10.84 -9.18 -1.21
C PRO A 20 11.13 -8.13 -0.13
N ASP A 21 11.20 -6.87 -0.55
CA ASP A 21 11.40 -5.74 0.35
C ASP A 21 10.03 -5.30 0.88
N PHE A 22 9.82 -5.49 2.18
CA PHE A 22 8.61 -5.08 2.87
C PHE A 22 8.79 -3.68 3.45
N ARG A 23 7.84 -2.80 3.18
CA ARG A 23 7.82 -1.43 3.65
C ARG A 23 6.50 -1.15 4.36
N GLU A 24 6.59 -0.33 5.38
CA GLU A 24 5.46 0.16 6.16
C GLU A 24 5.69 1.63 6.50
N GLN A 25 4.63 2.42 6.40
CA GLN A 25 4.64 3.83 6.74
C GLN A 25 3.28 4.26 7.29
N VAL A 26 3.32 5.05 8.37
CA VAL A 26 2.15 5.80 8.84
C VAL A 26 1.92 6.99 7.92
N PHE A 27 0.71 7.10 7.38
CA PHE A 27 0.27 8.21 6.53
C PHE A 27 -0.78 9.03 7.27
N THR A 28 -0.50 10.32 7.43
CA THR A 28 -1.45 11.28 8.02
C THR A 28 -2.12 12.07 6.90
N GLY A 29 -3.43 11.91 6.74
CA GLY A 29 -4.22 12.56 5.70
C GLY A 29 -5.55 11.85 5.47
N ALA A 30 -6.27 12.25 4.42
CA ALA A 30 -7.52 11.60 4.04
C ALA A 30 -7.27 10.23 3.39
N PHE A 31 -8.23 9.31 3.49
CA PHE A 31 -8.13 7.99 2.88
C PHE A 31 -7.89 8.03 1.36
N ASN A 32 -8.51 8.97 0.65
CA ASN A 32 -8.29 9.13 -0.79
C ASN A 32 -6.85 9.59 -1.11
N GLU A 33 -6.23 10.40 -0.26
CA GLU A 33 -4.83 10.82 -0.42
C GLU A 33 -3.88 9.63 -0.17
N ALA A 34 -4.21 8.77 0.80
CA ALA A 34 -3.49 7.52 1.01
C ALA A 34 -3.61 6.57 -0.19
N LEU A 35 -4.79 6.50 -0.83
CA LEU A 35 -5.00 5.75 -2.08
C LEU A 35 -4.13 6.29 -3.22
N ASP A 36 -4.15 7.60 -3.45
CA ASP A 36 -3.35 8.24 -4.49
C ASP A 36 -1.85 8.03 -4.28
N TYR A 37 -1.40 8.07 -3.02
CA TYR A 37 -0.02 7.78 -2.64
C TYR A 37 0.38 6.34 -3.01
N VAL A 38 -0.40 5.33 -2.59
CA VAL A 38 -0.08 3.92 -2.91
C VAL A 38 -0.19 3.64 -4.41
N VAL A 39 -1.13 4.25 -5.11
CA VAL A 39 -1.24 4.13 -6.58
C VAL A 39 0.00 4.72 -7.25
N THR A 40 0.57 5.79 -6.70
CA THR A 40 1.83 6.35 -7.19
C THR A 40 2.99 5.38 -6.97
N LEU A 41 3.09 4.76 -5.79
CA LEU A 41 4.06 3.68 -5.54
C LEU A 41 3.85 2.48 -6.47
N ALA A 42 2.59 2.13 -6.78
CA ALA A 42 2.27 1.00 -7.66
C ALA A 42 2.70 1.17 -9.12
N LYS A 43 3.06 2.41 -9.51
CA LYS A 43 3.66 2.73 -10.81
C LYS A 43 5.19 2.58 -10.81
N GLU A 44 5.82 2.47 -9.64
CA GLU A 44 7.24 2.22 -9.54
C GLU A 44 7.59 0.84 -10.08
N ALA A 45 8.77 0.73 -10.70
CA ALA A 45 9.27 -0.56 -11.13
C ALA A 45 9.37 -1.49 -9.92
N ARG A 46 8.97 -2.76 -10.12
CA ARG A 46 9.09 -3.86 -9.14
C ARG A 46 8.05 -3.89 -8.03
N PHE A 47 7.08 -2.98 -7.99
CA PHE A 47 5.95 -3.09 -7.06
C PHE A 47 5.21 -4.42 -7.23
N ILE A 48 4.86 -5.06 -6.12
CA ILE A 48 4.11 -6.34 -6.09
C ILE A 48 2.70 -6.13 -5.54
N LEU A 49 2.57 -5.43 -4.42
CA LEU A 49 1.30 -5.26 -3.71
C LEU A 49 1.43 -4.10 -2.72
N GLY A 50 0.36 -3.35 -2.52
CA GLY A 50 0.21 -2.40 -1.42
C GLY A 50 -1.11 -2.58 -0.73
N GLN A 51 -1.18 -2.23 0.55
CA GLN A 51 -2.42 -2.19 1.31
C GLN A 51 -2.47 -0.93 2.16
N ILE A 52 -3.69 -0.43 2.35
CA ILE A 52 -3.99 0.65 3.27
C ILE A 52 -4.80 0.04 4.41
N LEU A 53 -4.35 0.29 5.62
CA LEU A 53 -4.94 -0.24 6.84
C LEU A 53 -5.48 0.92 7.68
N SER A 54 -6.56 0.67 8.41
CA SER A 54 -6.99 1.52 9.52
C SER A 54 -6.02 1.41 10.69
N SER A 55 -6.15 2.31 11.66
CA SER A 55 -5.33 2.32 12.87
C SER A 55 -5.49 1.07 13.74
N ASP A 56 -6.58 0.32 13.60
CA ASP A 56 -6.79 -0.99 14.25
C ASP A 56 -6.24 -2.17 13.43
N GLY A 57 -5.56 -1.90 12.30
CA GLY A 57 -4.91 -2.91 11.46
C GLY A 57 -5.83 -3.62 10.47
N LYS A 58 -7.10 -3.20 10.32
CA LYS A 58 -7.97 -3.77 9.26
C LYS A 58 -7.55 -3.23 7.90
N VAL A 59 -7.52 -4.11 6.91
CA VAL A 59 -7.25 -3.70 5.52
C VAL A 59 -8.47 -2.99 4.96
N LEU A 60 -8.30 -1.71 4.63
CA LEU A 60 -9.32 -0.87 3.99
C LEU A 60 -9.28 -0.98 2.47
N ALA A 61 -8.08 -1.09 1.90
CA ALA A 61 -7.88 -1.28 0.47
C ALA A 61 -6.63 -2.10 0.17
N THR A 62 -6.66 -2.80 -0.96
CA THR A 62 -5.52 -3.48 -1.56
C THR A 62 -5.27 -2.90 -2.94
N VAL A 63 -4.02 -2.58 -3.24
CA VAL A 63 -3.57 -2.02 -4.52
C VAL A 63 -2.67 -3.04 -5.21
N ALA A 64 -3.09 -3.50 -6.38
CA ALA A 64 -2.33 -4.42 -7.21
C ALA A 64 -1.25 -3.67 -8.01
N PRO A 65 -0.30 -4.39 -8.65
CA PRO A 65 0.60 -3.77 -9.62
C PRO A 65 -0.18 -2.97 -10.66
N GLN A 66 0.39 -1.85 -11.12
CA GLN A 66 -0.23 -0.91 -12.07
C GLN A 66 -1.38 -0.07 -11.48
N GLY A 67 -1.64 -0.17 -10.18
CA GLY A 67 -2.52 0.75 -9.45
C GLY A 67 -4.00 0.36 -9.43
N ASN A 68 -4.36 -0.88 -9.80
CA ASN A 68 -5.74 -1.34 -9.64
C ASN A 68 -6.09 -1.45 -8.15
N ILE A 69 -7.17 -0.78 -7.74
CA ILE A 69 -7.61 -0.73 -6.35
C ILE A 69 -8.76 -1.72 -6.13
N ARG A 70 -8.66 -2.52 -5.08
CA ARG A 70 -9.78 -3.27 -4.50
C ARG A 70 -10.06 -2.74 -3.10
N LEU A 71 -11.23 -2.16 -2.91
CA LEU A 71 -11.71 -1.78 -1.58
C LEU A 71 -12.14 -3.03 -0.81
N SER A 72 -11.81 -3.08 0.46
CA SER A 72 -12.35 -4.09 1.37
C SER A 72 -13.75 -3.69 1.78
N SER A 73 -14.71 -4.59 1.63
CA SER A 73 -16.03 -4.45 2.25
C SER A 73 -15.88 -4.69 3.75
N GLU A 74 -16.44 -3.80 4.56
CA GLU A 74 -16.67 -4.03 6.00
C GLU A 74 -17.59 -5.23 6.26
#